data_AF-A0A2Y9H0Y9-F1
#
_entry.id   AF-A0A2Y9H0Y9-F1
#
_cell.length_a   1.000
_cell.length_b   1.000
_cell.length_c   1.000
_cell.angle_alpha   90.00
_cell.angle_beta   90.00
_cell.angle_gamma   90.00
#
_symmetry.space_group_name_H-M   'P 1'
#
loop_
_entity.id
_entity.type
_entity.pdbx_description
1 polymer ?
#
loop_
_entity_poly.entity_id
_entity_poly.type
_entity_poly.pdbx_seq_one_letter_code
_entity_poly.pdbx_strand_id
1 'polypeptide(L)'
;MLLLPSAADGQGTAITHALTSASTLCQVEPVGRWFEAFVKRRNRNASASFQELEDKKELSEESEDEELQLEEFPMLKTLDPKDWKNQDHYAVLGLGHVRYKATQRQIKAAHKAMVLKHHPDKRKAAGEPIKEGDNDYFTCITKAYEMLSDPVKRRAFNSVDPTFDNSVPSKSEAKDYFFEVFSPVFERNSRWSNKKNVPKLGDMNSSFEDVDAFYSFWYNFDSWREFSYLDEEEKEKAECRDERRWIEKQNRATRAQRKKEEMNRIRTLVDNAYSCDPRIKKFKEEEKAKKEAEKKAKAEAKRKEQEAKEKQRQAELEAARLAKEKEEEEVRQQALLAKKEKDIQKKAIKKERQKLRNSCKTWNHFSDNEAERVKMMEEVEKLCDRLELASLQCLNETLTSSTKEVGKAALEKQIEEINEQIRKEKEEAEARMRQASKNAEKSTGGSGNGSKNWSEDDLQLLIKAVNLFPAGTNSRWEVIANYMNIHSSSGVKRTAKDVIGKAKSLQKLDPHQKDDINKKAFDKFKKEHGVVPQADNATPSERFEGPCTDFTPWTTEEQKLLEQALKTYPVNTPERWEKIAEAVPGRTKKDCMKRYKELVEMVKAKKAAQEQVLNASRAKK
;
A
#
# COMPACT_ATOMS: atom_id res chain seq x y z
N MET A 1 -41.90 -0.82 -3.74
CA MET A 1 -41.59 -1.81 -4.80
C MET A 1 -40.59 -1.13 -5.73
N LEU A 2 -39.31 -1.51 -5.69
CA LEU A 2 -38.31 -0.99 -6.63
C LEU A 2 -38.38 -1.87 -7.89
N LEU A 3 -39.00 -1.34 -8.94
CA LEU A 3 -38.99 -1.98 -10.27
C LEU A 3 -37.67 -1.64 -10.94
N LEU A 4 -36.83 -2.65 -11.15
CA LEU A 4 -35.67 -2.52 -12.03
C LEU A 4 -36.14 -2.44 -13.49
N PRO A 5 -35.47 -1.65 -14.35
CA PRO A 5 -35.81 -1.58 -15.76
C PRO A 5 -35.70 -2.96 -16.42
N SER A 6 -36.64 -3.30 -17.30
CA SER A 6 -36.55 -4.51 -18.11
C SER A 6 -35.33 -4.43 -19.03
N ALA A 7 -34.56 -5.52 -19.14
CA ALA A 7 -33.50 -5.64 -20.12
C ALA A 7 -34.09 -5.58 -21.55
N ALA A 8 -33.34 -5.01 -22.49
CA ALA A 8 -33.70 -5.00 -23.90
C ALA A 8 -33.53 -6.39 -24.53
N ASP A 9 -34.28 -6.67 -25.61
CA ASP A 9 -34.27 -7.96 -26.30
C ASP A 9 -32.85 -8.40 -26.66
N GLY A 10 -32.44 -9.57 -26.15
CA GLY A 10 -31.13 -10.18 -26.38
C GLY A 10 -30.09 -9.97 -25.27
N GLN A 11 -30.38 -9.20 -24.21
CA GLN A 11 -29.50 -9.07 -23.05
C GLN A 11 -30.01 -9.87 -21.85
N GLY A 12 -29.25 -10.90 -21.45
CA GLY A 12 -29.53 -11.66 -20.23
C GLY A 12 -29.13 -10.90 -18.97
N THR A 13 -30.00 -10.90 -17.96
CA THR A 13 -29.70 -10.33 -16.63
C THR A 13 -29.04 -11.41 -15.77
N ALA A 14 -27.79 -11.19 -15.32
CA ALA A 14 -27.10 -12.12 -14.42
C ALA A 14 -27.15 -11.60 -12.97
N ILE A 15 -27.65 -12.44 -12.05
CA ILE A 15 -27.70 -12.15 -10.61
C ILE A 15 -26.38 -12.61 -9.99
N THR A 16 -25.57 -11.68 -9.46
CA THR A 16 -24.20 -11.97 -8.97
C THR A 16 -24.13 -12.34 -7.49
N HIS A 17 -25.26 -12.40 -6.77
CA HIS A 17 -25.30 -12.83 -5.37
C HIS A 17 -26.50 -13.75 -5.10
N ALA A 18 -26.23 -14.92 -4.53
CA ALA A 18 -27.26 -15.76 -3.95
C ALA A 18 -27.84 -15.06 -2.71
N LEU A 19 -29.10 -14.61 -2.80
CA LEU A 19 -29.88 -14.14 -1.66
C LEU A 19 -29.98 -15.29 -0.65
N THR A 20 -29.17 -15.23 0.42
CA THR A 20 -29.04 -16.29 1.44
C THR A 20 -30.17 -16.26 2.47
N SER A 21 -31.33 -15.72 2.10
CA SER A 21 -32.50 -15.67 2.95
C SER A 21 -33.73 -15.89 2.09
N ALA A 22 -34.43 -16.99 2.34
CA ALA A 22 -35.70 -17.30 1.69
C ALA A 22 -36.62 -16.08 1.79
N SER A 23 -37.18 -15.66 0.66
CA SER A 23 -38.13 -14.54 0.61
C SER A 23 -39.33 -14.88 1.48
N THR A 24 -39.41 -14.27 2.66
CA THR A 24 -40.56 -14.41 3.55
C THR A 24 -41.75 -13.66 2.95
N LEU A 25 -42.81 -14.40 2.63
CA LEU A 25 -44.08 -13.86 2.17
C LEU A 25 -44.76 -13.21 3.39
N CYS A 26 -44.66 -11.90 3.50
CA CYS A 26 -45.23 -11.14 4.61
C CYS A 26 -46.64 -10.68 4.23
N GLN A 27 -47.65 -11.11 4.98
CA GLN A 27 -48.98 -10.50 4.89
C GLN A 27 -48.90 -9.09 5.49
N VAL A 28 -49.00 -8.09 4.62
CA VAL A 28 -49.10 -6.69 5.04
C VAL A 28 -50.55 -6.27 5.00
N GLU A 29 -51.10 -5.92 6.15
CA GLU A 29 -52.39 -5.25 6.19
C GLU A 29 -52.21 -3.82 5.66
N PRO A 30 -53.04 -3.39 4.71
CA PRO A 30 -53.00 -2.02 4.26
C PRO A 30 -53.57 -1.14 5.38
N VAL A 31 -52.67 -0.50 6.13
CA VAL A 31 -53.01 0.35 7.27
C VAL A 31 -52.54 1.77 7.05
N GLY A 32 -53.21 2.72 7.71
CA GLY A 32 -52.81 4.11 7.73
C GLY A 32 -53.60 5.01 6.78
N ARG A 33 -53.36 6.31 6.95
CA ARG A 33 -54.17 7.43 6.40
C ARG A 33 -54.49 7.35 4.91
N TRP A 34 -53.58 6.83 4.11
CA TRP A 34 -53.73 6.75 2.66
C TRP A 34 -54.67 5.63 2.23
N PHE A 35 -54.62 4.50 2.93
CA PHE A 35 -55.53 3.39 2.69
C PHE A 35 -56.95 3.74 3.16
N GLU A 36 -57.10 4.37 4.33
CA GLU A 36 -58.41 4.87 4.77
C GLU A 36 -59.00 5.90 3.81
N ALA A 37 -58.19 6.83 3.30
CA ALA A 37 -58.64 7.82 2.32
C ALA A 37 -59.02 7.17 0.99
N PHE A 38 -58.33 6.10 0.57
CA PHE A 38 -58.68 5.30 -0.59
C PHE A 38 -60.02 4.56 -0.38
N VAL A 39 -60.21 3.91 0.77
CA VAL A 39 -61.47 3.22 1.11
C VAL A 39 -62.63 4.20 1.21
N LYS A 40 -62.43 5.36 1.83
CA LYS A 40 -63.45 6.42 1.91
C LYS A 40 -63.83 6.96 0.52
N ARG A 41 -62.86 7.16 -0.38
CA ARG A 41 -63.11 7.54 -1.80
C ARG A 41 -63.92 6.46 -2.52
N ARG A 42 -63.53 5.20 -2.34
CA ARG A 42 -64.20 4.05 -2.96
C ARG A 42 -65.64 3.87 -2.46
N ASN A 43 -65.90 4.17 -1.18
CA ASN A 43 -67.23 4.00 -0.58
C ASN A 43 -68.18 5.19 -0.79
N ARG A 44 -67.68 6.40 -1.09
CA ARG A 44 -68.51 7.62 -1.20
C ARG A 44 -68.81 8.11 -2.63
N ASN A 45 -68.26 7.48 -3.68
CA ASN A 45 -68.50 7.87 -5.08
C ASN A 45 -68.38 9.40 -5.33
N ALA A 46 -67.50 10.08 -4.59
CA ALA A 46 -67.25 11.51 -4.70
C ALA A 46 -65.75 11.77 -4.56
N SER A 47 -65.19 12.52 -5.52
CA SER A 47 -63.80 12.96 -5.53
C SER A 47 -63.65 14.19 -4.64
N ALA A 48 -63.46 13.99 -3.33
CA ALA A 48 -62.92 15.04 -2.48
C ALA A 48 -61.43 15.25 -2.85
N SER A 49 -61.05 16.50 -3.10
CA SER A 49 -59.67 16.84 -3.48
C SER A 49 -58.74 16.66 -2.28
N PHE A 50 -57.44 16.43 -2.56
CA PHE A 50 -56.40 16.27 -1.54
C PHE A 50 -56.39 17.42 -0.51
N GLN A 51 -56.70 18.63 -0.98
CA GLN A 51 -56.77 19.84 -0.17
C GLN A 51 -57.88 19.77 0.89
N GLU A 52 -59.07 19.27 0.53
CA GLU A 52 -60.21 19.20 1.45
C GLU A 52 -59.99 18.21 2.61
N LEU A 53 -59.12 17.22 2.44
CA LEU A 53 -58.75 16.28 3.51
C LEU A 53 -57.68 16.86 4.45
N GLU A 54 -56.80 17.73 3.96
CA GLU A 54 -55.87 18.52 4.78
C GLU A 54 -56.62 19.61 5.55
N ASP A 55 -57.51 20.35 4.90
CA ASP A 55 -58.31 21.41 5.52
C ASP A 55 -59.25 20.86 6.60
N LYS A 56 -59.86 19.69 6.35
CA LYS A 56 -60.73 19.02 7.32
C LYS A 56 -59.98 18.41 8.50
N LYS A 57 -58.67 18.17 8.34
CA LYS A 57 -57.77 17.75 9.41
C LYS A 57 -57.32 18.95 10.25
N GLU A 58 -56.98 20.09 9.63
CA GLU A 58 -56.74 21.34 10.38
C GLU A 58 -57.96 21.70 11.24
N LEU A 59 -59.17 21.57 10.69
CA LEU A 59 -60.43 21.80 11.41
C LEU A 59 -60.77 20.74 12.49
N SER A 60 -60.34 19.48 12.37
CA SER A 60 -60.61 18.48 13.42
C SER A 60 -59.58 18.54 14.55
N GLU A 61 -58.32 18.84 14.22
CA GLU A 61 -57.27 19.07 15.22
C GLU A 61 -57.50 20.38 15.99
N GLU A 62 -58.25 21.35 15.45
CA GLU A 62 -58.74 22.54 16.18
C GLU A 62 -59.56 22.21 17.43
N SER A 63 -60.12 20.99 17.57
CA SER A 63 -61.00 20.62 18.69
C SER A 63 -60.32 19.94 19.88
N GLU A 64 -59.04 19.56 19.75
CA GLU A 64 -58.22 19.09 20.87
C GLU A 64 -57.47 20.28 21.47
N ASP A 65 -58.20 21.13 22.21
CA ASP A 65 -57.63 22.17 23.06
C ASP A 65 -56.94 21.49 24.26
N GLU A 66 -55.68 21.09 24.08
CA GLU A 66 -54.77 21.04 25.24
C GLU A 66 -54.78 22.43 25.86
N GLU A 67 -55.28 22.54 27.09
CA GLU A 67 -55.33 23.78 27.84
C GLU A 67 -53.93 24.41 27.87
N LEU A 68 -53.75 25.47 27.07
CA LEU A 68 -52.49 26.18 26.93
C LEU A 68 -52.19 26.89 28.25
N GLN A 69 -51.36 26.26 29.08
CA GLN A 69 -50.89 26.81 30.34
C GLN A 69 -49.90 27.95 30.06
N LEU A 70 -50.40 29.18 29.92
CA LEU A 70 -49.54 30.36 29.77
C LEU A 70 -49.04 30.80 31.15
N GLU A 71 -47.73 30.96 31.29
CA GLU A 71 -47.13 31.53 32.48
C GLU A 71 -47.17 33.06 32.41
N GLU A 72 -47.55 33.70 33.51
CA GLU A 72 -47.51 35.15 33.59
C GLU A 72 -46.05 35.61 33.73
N PHE A 73 -45.56 36.40 32.77
CA PHE A 73 -44.23 36.97 32.83
C PHE A 73 -44.24 38.21 33.72
N PRO A 74 -43.65 38.17 34.94
CA PRO A 74 -43.85 39.23 35.94
C PRO A 74 -43.34 40.59 35.50
N MET A 75 -42.31 40.61 34.66
CA MET A 75 -41.65 41.82 34.17
C MET A 75 -42.26 42.37 32.87
N LEU A 76 -43.31 41.75 32.32
CA LEU A 76 -43.88 42.09 31.01
C LEU A 76 -44.20 43.58 30.86
N LYS A 77 -44.83 44.17 31.88
CA LYS A 77 -45.25 45.59 31.87
C LYS A 77 -44.07 46.57 31.99
N THR A 78 -42.89 46.09 32.41
CA THR A 78 -41.68 46.89 32.61
C THR A 78 -40.74 46.86 31.41
N LEU A 79 -41.02 46.03 30.40
CA LEU A 79 -40.19 45.90 29.21
C LEU A 79 -40.15 47.19 28.40
N ASP A 80 -38.97 47.50 27.87
CA ASP A 80 -38.78 48.57 26.90
C ASP A 80 -38.84 48.01 25.48
N PRO A 81 -39.78 48.45 24.63
CA PRO A 81 -39.83 48.06 23.21
C PRO A 81 -38.54 48.30 22.44
N LYS A 82 -37.72 49.28 22.83
CA LYS A 82 -36.43 49.55 22.15
C LYS A 82 -35.40 48.45 22.41
N ASP A 83 -35.51 47.75 23.53
CA ASP A 83 -34.63 46.65 23.92
C ASP A 83 -35.24 45.26 23.61
N TRP A 84 -36.15 45.19 22.64
CA TRP A 84 -36.84 43.94 22.29
C TRP A 84 -35.87 42.81 21.91
N LYS A 85 -34.72 43.13 21.30
CA LYS A 85 -33.73 42.13 20.84
C LYS A 85 -33.09 41.35 22.00
N ASN A 86 -33.02 41.92 23.21
CA ASN A 86 -32.44 41.25 24.38
C ASN A 86 -33.49 40.56 25.26
N GLN A 87 -34.76 40.64 24.88
CA GLN A 87 -35.87 40.04 25.64
C GLN A 87 -36.03 38.56 25.33
N ASP A 88 -36.55 37.83 26.31
CA ASP A 88 -36.93 36.45 26.13
C ASP A 88 -38.31 36.36 25.43
N HIS A 89 -38.29 36.20 24.10
CA HIS A 89 -39.52 36.13 23.28
C HIS A 89 -40.48 35.02 23.70
N TYR A 90 -39.99 33.91 24.27
CA TYR A 90 -40.86 32.86 24.77
C TYR A 90 -41.53 33.27 26.07
N ALA A 91 -40.78 33.85 27.01
CA ALA A 91 -41.34 34.34 28.26
C ALA A 91 -42.36 35.47 28.01
N VAL A 92 -42.07 36.38 27.06
CA VAL A 92 -42.99 37.45 26.65
C VAL A 92 -44.34 36.91 26.17
N LEU A 93 -44.37 35.76 25.48
CA LEU A 93 -45.61 35.10 25.06
C LEU A 93 -46.21 34.15 26.11
N GLY A 94 -45.64 34.05 27.30
CA GLY A 94 -46.07 33.11 28.35
C GLY A 94 -45.70 31.65 28.05
N LEU A 95 -44.76 31.41 27.13
CA LEU A 95 -44.24 30.10 26.73
C LEU A 95 -42.86 29.81 27.35
N GLY A 96 -42.57 30.43 28.50
CA GLY A 96 -41.29 30.31 29.22
C GLY A 96 -40.91 28.86 29.51
N HIS A 97 -41.80 28.07 30.08
CA HIS A 97 -41.60 26.63 30.34
C HIS A 97 -41.39 25.76 29.07
N VAL A 98 -42.00 26.09 27.92
CA VAL A 98 -41.89 25.27 26.69
C VAL A 98 -40.65 25.63 25.85
N ARG A 99 -40.26 26.91 25.82
CA ARG A 99 -39.09 27.41 25.08
C ARG A 99 -39.09 26.95 23.61
N TYR A 100 -37.92 26.52 23.12
CA TYR A 100 -37.66 26.01 21.79
C TYR A 100 -38.56 24.83 21.37
N LYS A 101 -39.17 24.09 22.32
CA LYS A 101 -40.08 22.97 22.04
C LYS A 101 -41.48 23.42 21.61
N ALA A 102 -41.82 24.70 21.74
CA ALA A 102 -43.16 25.19 21.45
C ALA A 102 -43.56 24.96 19.98
N THR A 103 -44.74 24.42 19.73
CA THR A 103 -45.21 24.23 18.34
C THR A 103 -45.64 25.57 17.73
N GLN A 104 -45.69 25.66 16.41
CA GLN A 104 -46.18 26.86 15.73
C GLN A 104 -47.62 27.20 16.14
N ARG A 105 -48.45 26.17 16.39
CA ARG A 105 -49.82 26.33 16.88
C ARG A 105 -49.83 26.94 18.28
N GLN A 106 -49.01 26.43 19.20
CA GLN A 106 -48.89 26.97 20.56
C GLN A 106 -48.44 28.43 20.55
N ILE A 107 -47.48 28.80 19.69
CA ILE A 107 -47.03 30.20 19.53
C ILE A 107 -48.15 31.12 19.04
N LYS A 108 -48.92 30.69 18.01
CA LYS A 108 -50.05 31.47 17.50
C LYS A 108 -51.15 31.64 18.54
N ALA A 109 -51.49 30.57 19.24
CA ALA A 109 -52.53 30.58 20.27
C ALA A 109 -52.11 31.43 21.50
N ALA A 110 -50.86 31.29 21.95
CA ALA A 110 -50.28 32.12 23.00
C ALA A 110 -50.30 33.60 22.63
N HIS A 111 -49.88 33.96 21.40
CA HIS A 111 -49.97 35.33 20.92
C HIS A 111 -51.42 35.86 20.91
N LYS A 112 -52.40 35.07 20.43
CA LYS A 112 -53.81 35.46 20.46
C LYS A 112 -54.30 35.73 21.89
N ALA A 113 -53.94 34.87 22.85
CA ALA A 113 -54.29 35.06 24.26
C ALA A 113 -53.63 36.31 24.86
N MET A 114 -52.35 36.54 24.58
CA MET A 114 -51.60 37.72 25.04
C MET A 114 -52.16 39.01 24.45
N VAL A 115 -52.52 39.01 23.17
CA VAL A 115 -53.20 40.14 22.52
C VAL A 115 -54.54 40.40 23.18
N LEU A 116 -55.36 39.37 23.40
CA LEU A 116 -56.66 39.54 24.05
C LEU A 116 -56.58 40.14 25.45
N LYS A 117 -55.50 39.87 26.21
CA LYS A 117 -55.26 40.37 27.58
C LYS A 117 -54.60 41.75 27.60
N HIS A 118 -53.64 42.02 26.72
CA HIS A 118 -52.76 43.19 26.80
C HIS A 118 -52.95 44.23 25.68
N HIS A 119 -53.93 44.08 24.78
CA HIS A 119 -54.17 45.05 23.71
C HIS A 119 -54.40 46.47 24.25
N PRO A 120 -53.81 47.52 23.65
CA PRO A 120 -53.97 48.91 24.08
C PRO A 120 -55.44 49.33 24.20
N ASP A 121 -56.27 49.05 23.19
CA ASP A 121 -57.70 49.45 23.23
C ASP A 121 -58.47 48.86 24.41
N LYS A 122 -58.21 47.60 24.77
CA LYS A 122 -58.87 46.94 25.89
C LYS A 122 -58.37 47.45 27.23
N ARG A 123 -57.06 47.69 27.35
CA ARG A 123 -56.46 48.32 28.54
C ARG A 123 -56.95 49.75 28.74
N LYS A 124 -57.17 50.49 27.65
CA LYS A 124 -57.75 51.84 27.67
C LYS A 124 -59.17 51.81 28.20
N ALA A 125 -59.98 50.84 27.75
CA ALA A 125 -61.33 50.62 28.27
C ALA A 125 -61.36 50.21 29.75
N ALA A 126 -60.30 49.53 30.23
CA ALA A 126 -60.12 49.17 31.64
C ALA A 126 -59.50 50.29 32.50
N GLY A 127 -59.17 51.46 31.93
CA GLY A 127 -58.59 52.60 32.63
C GLY A 127 -57.10 52.47 32.97
N GLU A 128 -56.37 51.54 32.36
CA GLU A 128 -54.93 51.40 32.57
C GLU A 128 -54.12 52.50 31.84
N PRO A 129 -53.00 52.97 32.41
CA PRO A 129 -52.10 53.90 31.71
C PRO A 129 -51.45 53.21 30.51
N ILE A 130 -51.46 53.89 29.37
CA ILE A 130 -50.87 53.42 28.10
C ILE A 130 -49.82 54.44 27.67
N LYS A 131 -48.62 53.96 27.32
CA LYS A 131 -47.60 54.81 26.70
C LYS A 131 -47.95 55.06 25.24
N GLU A 132 -47.70 56.26 24.74
CA GLU A 132 -48.08 56.61 23.36
C GLU A 132 -47.22 55.90 22.31
N GLY A 133 -47.89 55.44 21.24
CA GLY A 133 -47.28 54.83 20.06
C GLY A 133 -46.52 53.54 20.35
N ASP A 134 -45.38 53.37 19.68
CA ASP A 134 -44.57 52.14 19.73
C ASP A 134 -43.80 51.95 21.05
N ASN A 135 -43.93 52.88 22.01
CA ASN A 135 -43.22 52.86 23.29
C ASN A 135 -43.93 52.02 24.39
N ASP A 136 -45.13 51.48 24.12
CA ASP A 136 -45.83 50.59 25.06
C ASP A 136 -45.28 49.16 24.97
N TYR A 137 -45.23 48.45 26.12
CA TYR A 137 -44.73 47.08 26.19
C TYR A 137 -45.52 46.10 25.30
N PHE A 138 -46.72 46.45 24.86
CA PHE A 138 -47.46 45.67 23.87
C PHE A 138 -46.66 45.45 22.58
N THR A 139 -45.82 46.41 22.18
CA THR A 139 -44.89 46.26 21.05
C THR A 139 -43.93 45.08 21.25
N CYS A 140 -43.50 44.79 22.48
CA CYS A 140 -42.68 43.62 22.80
C CYS A 140 -43.42 42.31 22.50
N ILE A 141 -44.73 42.24 22.76
CA ILE A 141 -45.55 41.05 22.46
C ILE A 141 -45.62 40.83 20.94
N THR A 142 -45.85 41.91 20.18
CA THR A 142 -45.85 41.85 18.71
C THR A 142 -44.48 41.40 18.17
N LYS A 143 -43.39 41.99 18.67
CA LYS A 143 -42.01 41.61 18.27
C LYS A 143 -41.67 40.17 18.62
N ALA A 144 -42.09 39.70 19.80
CA ALA A 144 -41.90 38.31 20.20
C ALA A 144 -42.61 37.34 19.26
N TYR A 145 -43.85 37.64 18.86
CA TYR A 145 -44.55 36.84 17.87
C TYR A 145 -43.91 36.93 16.47
N GLU A 146 -43.48 38.10 16.01
CA GLU A 146 -42.74 38.24 14.74
C GLU A 146 -41.47 37.36 14.70
N MET A 147 -40.75 37.29 15.82
CA MET A 147 -39.53 36.46 15.93
C MET A 147 -39.84 34.97 15.98
N LEU A 148 -40.85 34.56 16.75
CA LEU A 148 -41.17 33.15 16.98
C LEU A 148 -42.05 32.55 15.87
N SER A 149 -42.77 33.39 15.12
CA SER A 149 -43.65 32.92 14.04
C SER A 149 -42.91 32.58 12.75
N ASP A 150 -41.83 33.29 12.43
CA ASP A 150 -40.99 33.01 11.27
C ASP A 150 -39.96 31.90 11.60
N PRO A 151 -39.96 30.76 10.87
CA PRO A 151 -39.05 29.65 11.16
C PRO A 151 -37.56 29.99 11.09
N VAL A 152 -37.17 30.93 10.24
CA VAL A 152 -35.77 31.37 10.07
C VAL A 152 -35.36 32.26 11.24
N LYS A 153 -36.17 33.27 11.57
CA LYS A 153 -35.90 34.16 12.72
C LYS A 153 -35.91 33.40 14.04
N ARG A 154 -36.88 32.49 14.20
CA ARG A 154 -36.96 31.61 15.37
C ARG A 154 -35.73 30.72 15.49
N ARG A 155 -35.21 30.18 14.37
CA ARG A 155 -33.98 29.39 14.36
C ARG A 155 -32.76 30.22 14.80
N ALA A 156 -32.63 31.44 14.27
CA ALA A 156 -31.57 32.37 14.64
C ALA A 156 -31.61 32.68 16.15
N PHE A 157 -32.80 33.02 16.67
CA PHE A 157 -33.01 33.29 18.09
C PHE A 157 -32.72 32.06 18.98
N ASN A 158 -33.25 30.89 18.62
CA ASN A 158 -33.01 29.66 19.37
C ASN A 158 -31.52 29.32 19.46
N SER A 159 -30.75 29.59 18.41
CA SER A 159 -29.32 29.28 18.38
C SER A 159 -28.50 30.03 19.45
N VAL A 160 -29.04 31.16 19.96
CA VAL A 160 -28.38 32.04 20.93
C VAL A 160 -29.13 32.09 22.26
N ASP A 161 -29.96 31.09 22.52
CA ASP A 161 -30.72 30.90 23.76
C ASP A 161 -29.81 30.97 25.01
N PRO A 162 -29.97 32.00 25.86
CA PRO A 162 -29.13 32.19 27.05
C PRO A 162 -29.33 31.10 28.11
N THR A 163 -30.46 30.39 28.08
CA THR A 163 -30.76 29.32 29.04
C THR A 163 -30.06 28.00 28.69
N PHE A 164 -29.45 27.92 27.51
CA PHE A 164 -28.70 26.73 27.10
C PHE A 164 -27.33 26.69 27.79
N ASP A 165 -27.14 25.67 28.60
CA ASP A 165 -25.84 25.37 29.18
C ASP A 165 -24.85 24.85 28.12
N ASN A 166 -23.90 25.72 27.76
CA ASN A 166 -22.82 25.45 26.80
C ASN A 166 -21.58 24.81 27.46
N SER A 167 -21.58 24.55 28.77
CA SER A 167 -20.43 23.97 29.47
C SER A 167 -20.02 22.62 28.88
N VAL A 168 -18.71 22.34 28.94
CA VAL A 168 -18.12 21.09 28.45
C VAL A 168 -17.48 20.39 29.66
N PRO A 169 -17.93 19.18 30.02
CA PRO A 169 -17.32 18.45 31.13
C PRO A 169 -15.83 18.19 30.90
N SER A 170 -15.07 18.31 31.99
CA SER A 170 -13.65 18.00 32.04
C SER A 170 -13.42 16.49 32.19
N LYS A 171 -12.20 16.05 31.87
CA LYS A 171 -11.79 14.64 32.02
C LYS A 171 -11.76 14.17 33.47
N SER A 172 -11.55 15.10 34.41
CA SER A 172 -11.49 14.82 35.85
C SER A 172 -12.87 14.55 36.45
N GLU A 173 -13.89 15.31 36.03
CA GLU A 173 -15.26 15.18 36.53
C GLU A 173 -15.90 13.85 36.14
N ALA A 174 -15.45 13.24 35.04
CA ALA A 174 -16.05 12.05 34.46
C ALA A 174 -15.36 10.72 34.83
N LYS A 175 -14.40 10.72 35.77
CA LYS A 175 -13.61 9.51 36.09
C LYS A 175 -14.47 8.32 36.54
N ASP A 176 -15.41 8.57 37.44
CA ASP A 176 -16.21 7.51 38.08
C ASP A 176 -17.66 7.47 37.56
N TYR A 177 -18.14 8.56 36.95
CA TYR A 177 -19.54 8.75 36.52
C TYR A 177 -19.65 9.16 35.05
N PHE A 178 -18.89 8.51 34.16
CA PHE A 178 -18.79 8.87 32.74
C PHE A 178 -20.15 9.06 32.05
N PHE A 179 -21.06 8.09 32.19
CA PHE A 179 -22.36 8.13 31.51
C PHE A 179 -23.27 9.21 32.10
N GLU A 180 -23.27 9.41 33.41
CA GLU A 180 -24.10 10.42 34.08
C GLU A 180 -23.66 11.84 33.71
N VAL A 181 -22.35 12.04 33.55
CA VAL A 181 -21.78 13.34 33.19
C VAL A 181 -21.97 13.65 31.70
N PHE A 182 -21.65 12.72 30.80
CA PHE A 182 -21.63 13.02 29.36
C PHE A 182 -22.98 12.79 28.64
N SER A 183 -23.80 11.83 29.06
CA SER A 183 -25.09 11.56 28.41
C SER A 183 -25.99 12.79 28.32
N PRO A 184 -26.28 13.53 29.42
CA PRO A 184 -27.17 14.70 29.34
C PRO A 184 -26.56 15.83 28.48
N VAL A 185 -25.24 15.95 28.44
CA VAL A 185 -24.56 16.97 27.63
C VAL A 185 -24.68 16.63 26.14
N PHE A 186 -24.45 15.38 25.74
CA PHE A 186 -24.67 14.96 24.34
C PHE A 186 -26.13 15.06 23.94
N GLU A 187 -27.06 14.65 24.81
CA GLU A 187 -28.50 14.76 24.55
C GLU A 187 -28.92 16.22 24.35
N ARG A 188 -28.46 17.14 25.20
CA ARG A 188 -28.76 18.57 25.06
C ARG A 188 -28.19 19.16 23.77
N ASN A 189 -26.97 18.79 23.40
CA ASN A 189 -26.33 19.25 22.17
C ASN A 189 -26.95 18.60 20.91
N SER A 190 -27.60 17.44 21.03
CA SER A 190 -28.25 16.77 19.90
C SER A 190 -29.33 17.63 19.23
N ARG A 191 -29.93 18.58 19.98
CA ARG A 191 -30.94 19.52 19.47
C ARG A 191 -30.45 20.36 18.30
N TRP A 192 -29.14 20.56 18.19
CA TRP A 192 -28.50 21.31 17.11
C TRP A 192 -28.22 20.50 15.85
N SER A 193 -28.46 19.19 15.85
CA SER A 193 -28.11 18.35 14.69
C SER A 193 -29.03 18.59 13.49
N ASN A 194 -28.44 18.64 12.30
CA ASN A 194 -29.20 18.54 11.03
C ASN A 194 -29.80 17.14 10.82
N LYS A 195 -29.24 16.11 11.46
CA LYS A 195 -29.68 14.72 11.33
C LYS A 195 -30.69 14.39 12.42
N LYS A 196 -31.84 13.82 12.05
CA LYS A 196 -32.92 13.49 12.99
C LYS A 196 -32.56 12.35 13.95
N ASN A 197 -31.86 11.34 13.45
CA ASN A 197 -31.49 10.16 14.23
C ASN A 197 -30.07 10.36 14.79
N VAL A 198 -30.00 10.92 16.00
CA VAL A 198 -28.74 11.14 16.72
C VAL A 198 -28.45 9.90 17.58
N PRO A 199 -27.31 9.20 17.38
CA PRO A 199 -26.93 8.08 18.23
C PRO A 199 -26.79 8.52 19.70
N LYS A 200 -27.29 7.67 20.61
CA LYS A 200 -27.13 7.86 22.06
C LYS A 200 -25.76 7.37 22.50
N LEU A 201 -25.25 7.88 23.62
CA LEU A 201 -23.96 7.47 24.18
C LEU A 201 -23.92 5.98 24.57
N GLY A 202 -25.08 5.42 24.92
CA GLY A 202 -25.24 4.02 25.32
C GLY A 202 -24.88 3.81 26.79
N ASP A 203 -24.47 2.59 27.11
CA ASP A 203 -24.11 2.11 28.44
C ASP A 203 -22.80 1.30 28.39
N MET A 204 -22.41 0.70 29.51
CA MET A 204 -21.18 -0.12 29.63
C MET A 204 -21.18 -1.38 28.74
N ASN A 205 -22.36 -1.87 28.35
CA ASN A 205 -22.53 -3.10 27.59
C ASN A 205 -22.68 -2.86 26.08
N SER A 206 -22.65 -1.61 25.64
CA SER A 206 -22.75 -1.24 24.22
C SER A 206 -21.61 -1.84 23.41
N SER A 207 -21.91 -2.33 22.20
CA SER A 207 -20.92 -2.98 21.35
C SER A 207 -19.89 -1.98 20.81
N PHE A 208 -18.78 -2.49 20.27
CA PHE A 208 -17.78 -1.64 19.63
C PHE A 208 -18.38 -0.85 18.47
N GLU A 209 -19.25 -1.48 17.67
CA GLU A 209 -19.91 -0.86 16.51
C GLU A 209 -20.83 0.28 16.92
N ASP A 210 -21.62 0.12 17.98
CA ASP A 210 -22.50 1.17 18.49
C ASP A 210 -21.70 2.37 19.01
N VAL A 211 -20.61 2.08 19.74
CA VAL A 211 -19.71 3.12 20.27
C VAL A 211 -18.97 3.84 19.14
N ASP A 212 -18.50 3.12 18.13
CA ASP A 212 -17.85 3.68 16.95
C ASP A 212 -18.82 4.54 16.12
N ALA A 213 -20.05 4.07 15.92
CA ALA A 213 -21.10 4.83 15.23
C ALA A 213 -21.46 6.13 15.99
N PHE A 214 -21.54 6.07 17.32
CA PHE A 214 -21.74 7.25 18.16
C PHE A 214 -20.61 8.27 17.97
N TYR A 215 -19.35 7.86 18.18
CA TYR A 215 -18.23 8.78 18.05
C TYR A 215 -18.07 9.29 16.62
N SER A 216 -18.23 8.43 15.61
CA SER A 216 -18.19 8.81 14.20
C SER A 216 -19.24 9.86 13.85
N PHE A 217 -20.45 9.75 14.40
CA PHE A 217 -21.48 10.77 14.23
C PHE A 217 -21.04 12.12 14.83
N TRP A 218 -20.50 12.12 16.04
CA TRP A 218 -20.13 13.34 16.75
C TRP A 218 -18.82 13.99 16.28
N TYR A 219 -17.85 13.20 15.81
CA TYR A 219 -16.67 13.73 15.12
C TYR A 219 -17.04 14.39 13.78
N ASN A 220 -18.11 13.92 13.14
CA ASN A 220 -18.69 14.48 11.91
C ASN A 220 -19.99 15.24 12.20
N PHE A 221 -20.10 15.87 13.38
CA PHE A 221 -21.32 16.54 13.80
C PHE A 221 -21.65 17.69 12.86
N ASP A 222 -22.83 17.61 12.26
CA ASP A 222 -23.36 18.64 11.38
C ASP A 222 -24.50 19.38 12.09
N SER A 223 -24.29 20.68 12.29
CA SER A 223 -25.13 21.53 13.13
C SER A 223 -25.88 22.57 12.30
N TRP A 224 -27.18 22.72 12.55
CA TRP A 224 -27.97 23.84 12.02
C TRP A 224 -27.77 25.13 12.81
N ARG A 225 -27.11 25.08 13.98
CA ARG A 225 -26.90 26.24 14.86
C ARG A 225 -26.16 27.34 14.10
N GLU A 226 -26.73 28.54 14.14
CA GLU A 226 -26.24 29.69 13.37
C GLU A 226 -26.37 30.97 14.19
N PHE A 227 -25.62 32.01 13.85
CA PHE A 227 -25.38 33.14 14.77
C PHE A 227 -25.80 34.50 14.19
N SER A 228 -26.71 34.51 13.19
CA SER A 228 -27.21 35.75 12.58
C SER A 228 -27.98 36.66 13.54
N TYR A 229 -28.55 36.13 14.62
CA TYR A 229 -29.20 36.95 15.64
C TYR A 229 -28.22 37.92 16.33
N LEU A 230 -26.94 37.54 16.41
CA LEU A 230 -25.85 38.34 17.01
C LEU A 230 -25.10 39.19 15.98
N ASP A 231 -25.67 39.39 14.79
CA ASP A 231 -25.17 40.37 13.83
C ASP A 231 -25.39 41.77 14.43
N GLU A 232 -24.31 42.56 14.47
CA GLU A 232 -24.27 43.90 15.07
C GLU A 232 -25.03 44.91 14.21
N GLU A 233 -24.78 44.88 12.90
CA GLU A 233 -25.39 45.80 11.94
C GLU A 233 -26.46 45.10 11.10
N GLU A 234 -27.66 45.67 11.08
CA GLU A 234 -28.75 45.18 10.23
C GLU A 234 -28.54 45.69 8.80
N LYS A 235 -28.32 44.77 7.85
CA LYS A 235 -28.13 45.12 6.43
C LYS A 235 -29.28 45.97 5.84
N GLU A 236 -30.45 45.96 6.46
CA GLU A 236 -31.63 46.71 6.02
C GLU A 236 -31.52 48.21 6.34
N LYS A 237 -30.67 48.59 7.31
CA LYS A 237 -30.42 50.00 7.69
C LYS A 237 -29.43 50.72 6.77
N ALA A 238 -28.76 50.00 5.88
CA ALA A 238 -27.77 50.56 4.98
C ALA A 238 -28.41 51.37 3.84
N GLU A 239 -27.88 52.57 3.64
CA GLU A 239 -28.37 53.58 2.70
C GLU A 239 -28.02 53.22 1.26
N CYS A 240 -26.88 52.57 1.05
CA CYS A 240 -26.40 52.21 -0.29
C CYS A 240 -26.05 50.72 -0.45
N ARG A 241 -25.92 50.29 -1.71
CA ARG A 241 -25.64 48.89 -2.07
C ARG A 241 -24.27 48.42 -1.56
N ASP A 242 -23.25 49.29 -1.60
CA ASP A 242 -21.90 48.94 -1.19
C ASP A 242 -21.79 48.81 0.33
N GLU A 243 -22.49 49.66 1.08
CA GLU A 243 -22.64 49.54 2.53
C GLU A 243 -23.35 48.25 2.92
N ARG A 244 -24.44 47.87 2.23
CA ARG A 244 -25.10 46.56 2.42
C ARG A 244 -24.14 45.39 2.24
N ARG A 245 -23.29 45.46 1.20
CA ARG A 245 -22.28 44.42 0.94
C ARG A 245 -21.20 44.40 2.01
N TRP A 246 -20.78 45.56 2.50
CA TRP A 246 -19.78 45.68 3.55
C TRP A 246 -20.30 45.14 4.89
N ILE A 247 -21.52 45.50 5.29
CA ILE A 247 -22.18 44.97 6.50
C ILE A 247 -22.34 43.45 6.42
N GLU A 248 -22.87 42.92 5.30
CA GLU A 248 -23.01 41.47 5.14
C GLU A 248 -21.66 40.75 5.17
N LYS A 249 -20.59 41.39 4.67
CA LYS A 249 -19.22 40.83 4.73
C LYS A 249 -18.71 40.78 6.18
N GLN A 250 -18.89 41.85 6.96
CA GLN A 250 -18.54 41.91 8.38
C GLN A 250 -19.33 40.85 9.17
N ASN A 251 -20.65 40.85 9.07
CA ASN A 251 -21.53 39.90 9.74
C ASN A 251 -21.19 38.45 9.38
N ARG A 252 -20.91 38.16 8.10
CA ARG A 252 -20.48 36.83 7.67
C ARG A 252 -19.17 36.40 8.32
N ALA A 253 -18.20 37.29 8.45
CA ALA A 253 -16.95 37.00 9.13
C ALA A 253 -17.18 36.69 10.62
N THR A 254 -17.99 37.49 11.31
CA THR A 254 -18.33 37.28 12.72
C THR A 254 -19.10 35.98 12.95
N ARG A 255 -20.10 35.68 12.10
CA ARG A 255 -20.82 34.40 12.14
C ARG A 255 -19.90 33.20 11.88
N ALA A 256 -18.98 33.32 10.93
CA ALA A 256 -18.01 32.26 10.65
C ALA A 256 -17.09 32.00 11.85
N GLN A 257 -16.66 33.06 12.55
CA GLN A 257 -15.87 32.96 13.77
C GLN A 257 -16.65 32.26 14.90
N ARG A 258 -17.89 32.67 15.19
CA ARG A 258 -18.74 32.03 16.20
C ARG A 258 -19.04 30.56 15.86
N LYS A 259 -19.28 30.26 14.58
CA LYS A 259 -19.46 28.87 14.11
C LYS A 259 -18.19 28.04 14.33
N LYS A 260 -17.01 28.60 14.08
CA LYS A 260 -15.74 27.93 14.35
C LYS A 260 -15.54 27.67 15.85
N GLU A 261 -15.84 28.65 16.71
CA GLU A 261 -15.78 28.49 18.17
C GLU A 261 -16.74 27.41 18.67
N GLU A 262 -17.97 27.38 18.17
CA GLU A 262 -18.95 26.35 18.51
C GLU A 262 -18.50 24.96 18.06
N MET A 263 -17.98 24.82 16.83
CA MET A 263 -17.45 23.54 16.36
C MET A 263 -16.24 23.10 17.19
N ASN A 264 -15.36 24.02 17.61
CA ASN A 264 -14.26 23.72 18.52
C ASN A 264 -14.76 23.28 19.90
N ARG A 265 -15.84 23.88 20.41
CA ARG A 265 -16.48 23.48 21.67
C ARG A 265 -17.02 22.05 21.59
N ILE A 266 -17.76 21.72 20.53
CA ILE A 266 -18.24 20.35 20.28
C ILE A 266 -17.07 19.38 20.10
N ARG A 267 -16.04 19.76 19.34
CA ARG A 267 -14.82 18.96 19.16
C ARG A 267 -14.17 18.62 20.50
N THR A 268 -14.08 19.61 21.40
CA THR A 268 -13.53 19.47 22.75
C THR A 268 -14.38 18.54 23.61
N LEU A 269 -15.71 18.67 23.55
CA LEU A 269 -16.65 17.76 24.23
C LEU A 269 -16.41 16.30 23.81
N VAL A 270 -16.32 16.06 22.50
CA VAL A 270 -16.12 14.71 21.95
C VAL A 270 -14.75 14.15 22.34
N ASP A 271 -13.68 14.95 22.26
CA ASP A 271 -12.33 14.52 22.62
C ASP A 271 -12.19 14.23 24.12
N ASN A 272 -12.81 15.06 24.97
CA ASN A 272 -12.86 14.81 26.41
C ASN A 272 -13.55 13.48 26.69
N ALA A 273 -14.75 13.27 26.14
CA ALA A 273 -15.50 12.02 26.30
C ALA A 273 -14.69 10.81 25.80
N TYR A 274 -14.20 10.83 24.56
CA TYR A 274 -13.47 9.72 23.95
C TYR A 274 -12.21 9.34 24.73
N SER A 275 -11.52 10.32 25.33
CA SER A 275 -10.31 10.08 26.10
C SER A 275 -10.56 9.40 27.47
N CYS A 276 -11.75 9.60 28.05
CA CYS A 276 -12.10 9.07 29.36
C CYS A 276 -13.05 7.86 29.31
N ASP A 277 -13.72 7.60 28.18
CA ASP A 277 -14.67 6.49 28.00
C ASP A 277 -14.05 5.14 28.40
N PRO A 278 -14.62 4.45 29.41
CA PRO A 278 -14.13 3.15 29.89
C PRO A 278 -14.14 2.07 28.80
N ARG A 279 -15.13 2.09 27.90
CA ARG A 279 -15.29 1.08 26.83
C ARG A 279 -14.18 1.22 25.80
N ILE A 280 -13.86 2.45 25.41
CA ILE A 280 -12.76 2.74 24.48
C ILE A 280 -11.42 2.24 25.04
N LYS A 281 -11.18 2.40 26.36
CA LYS A 281 -9.98 1.86 27.01
C LYS A 281 -9.96 0.34 26.94
N LYS A 282 -11.07 -0.31 27.29
CA LYS A 282 -11.23 -1.77 27.20
C LYS A 282 -10.97 -2.29 25.78
N PHE A 283 -11.60 -1.69 24.76
CA PHE A 283 -11.39 -2.09 23.36
C PHE A 283 -9.94 -1.92 22.90
N LYS A 284 -9.26 -0.84 23.32
CA LYS A 284 -7.84 -0.63 23.00
C LYS A 284 -6.93 -1.66 23.67
N GLU A 285 -7.22 -2.03 24.91
CA GLU A 285 -6.49 -3.06 25.64
C GLU A 285 -6.71 -4.45 25.03
N GLU A 286 -7.94 -4.80 24.68
CA GLU A 286 -8.29 -6.05 24.00
C GLU A 286 -7.61 -6.16 22.63
N GLU A 287 -7.66 -5.11 21.80
CA GLU A 287 -6.96 -5.08 20.50
C GLU A 287 -5.44 -5.17 20.65
N LYS A 288 -4.86 -4.51 21.66
CA LYS A 288 -3.44 -4.63 21.97
C LYS A 288 -3.09 -6.05 22.42
N ALA A 289 -3.87 -6.64 23.31
CA ALA A 289 -3.68 -8.01 23.78
C ALA A 289 -3.80 -9.03 22.64
N LYS A 290 -4.77 -8.85 21.74
CA LYS A 290 -4.95 -9.68 20.54
C LYS A 290 -3.75 -9.60 19.61
N LYS A 291 -3.24 -8.40 19.32
CA LYS A 291 -2.04 -8.20 18.48
C LYS A 291 -0.79 -8.78 19.13
N GLU A 292 -0.64 -8.64 20.44
CA GLU A 292 0.46 -9.25 21.19
C GLU A 292 0.38 -10.78 21.20
N ALA A 293 -0.83 -11.34 21.37
CA ALA A 293 -1.07 -12.78 21.29
C ALA A 293 -0.78 -13.33 19.89
N GLU A 294 -1.22 -12.65 18.82
CA GLU A 294 -0.91 -13.03 17.44
C GLU A 294 0.60 -12.99 17.17
N LYS A 295 1.29 -11.95 17.63
CA LYS A 295 2.76 -11.84 17.50
C LYS A 295 3.47 -12.96 18.26
N LYS A 296 3.02 -13.28 19.48
CA LYS A 296 3.56 -14.40 20.28
C LYS A 296 3.31 -15.74 19.60
N ALA A 297 2.10 -15.99 19.11
CA ALA A 297 1.74 -17.21 18.39
C ALA A 297 2.57 -17.39 17.10
N LYS A 298 2.78 -16.32 16.33
CA LYS A 298 3.63 -16.35 15.13
C LYS A 298 5.10 -16.59 15.46
N ALA A 299 5.61 -15.99 16.55
CA ALA A 299 6.97 -16.23 17.01
C ALA A 299 7.18 -17.68 17.48
N GLU A 300 6.20 -18.24 18.22
CA GLU A 300 6.24 -19.62 18.67
C GLU A 300 6.13 -20.61 17.50
N ALA A 301 5.24 -20.35 16.53
CA ALA A 301 5.12 -21.16 15.31
C ALA A 301 6.43 -21.18 14.52
N LYS A 302 7.08 -20.01 14.35
CA LYS A 302 8.39 -19.93 13.68
C LYS A 302 9.48 -20.66 14.46
N ARG A 303 9.48 -20.58 15.79
CA ARG A 303 10.45 -21.31 16.63
C ARG A 303 10.27 -22.81 16.49
N LYS A 304 9.04 -23.32 16.57
CA LYS A 304 8.71 -24.74 16.35
C LYS A 304 9.10 -25.22 14.95
N GLU A 305 8.89 -24.40 13.91
CA GLU A 305 9.32 -24.72 12.54
C GLU A 305 10.85 -24.79 12.41
N GLN A 306 11.58 -23.86 13.04
CA GLN A 306 13.05 -23.87 13.05
C GLN A 306 13.61 -25.09 13.80
N GLU A 307 13.08 -25.39 14.98
CA GLU A 307 13.43 -26.58 15.77
C GLU A 307 13.15 -27.87 14.98
N ALA A 308 12.02 -27.95 14.27
CA ALA A 308 11.68 -29.10 13.42
C ALA A 308 12.64 -29.24 12.22
N LYS A 309 12.99 -28.13 11.54
CA LYS A 309 13.97 -28.14 10.42
C LYS A 309 15.37 -28.52 10.89
N GLU A 310 15.79 -28.05 12.06
CA GLU A 310 17.09 -28.41 12.63
C GLU A 310 17.14 -29.89 13.01
N LYS A 311 16.07 -30.40 13.64
CA LYS A 311 15.95 -31.83 13.95
C LYS A 311 15.94 -32.69 12.67
N GLN A 312 15.27 -32.24 11.61
CA GLN A 312 15.27 -32.91 10.31
C GLN A 312 16.66 -32.92 9.68
N ARG A 313 17.38 -31.78 9.71
CA ARG A 313 18.75 -31.68 9.20
C ARG A 313 19.72 -32.57 9.96
N GLN A 314 19.59 -32.65 11.29
CA GLN A 314 20.40 -33.56 12.12
C GLN A 314 20.14 -35.02 11.78
N ALA A 315 18.86 -35.42 11.63
CA ALA A 315 18.51 -36.78 11.22
C ALA A 315 19.02 -37.12 9.81
N GLU A 316 18.98 -36.17 8.87
CA GLU A 316 19.50 -36.36 7.51
C GLU A 316 21.02 -36.51 7.49
N LEU A 317 21.75 -35.71 8.28
CA LEU A 317 23.20 -35.83 8.43
C LEU A 317 23.61 -37.17 9.06
N GLU A 318 22.86 -37.64 10.06
CA GLU A 318 23.12 -38.94 10.69
C GLU A 318 22.83 -40.11 9.73
N ALA A 319 21.72 -40.05 8.99
CA ALA A 319 21.38 -41.03 7.97
C ALA A 319 22.41 -41.08 6.84
N ALA A 320 22.90 -39.92 6.39
CA ALA A 320 23.95 -39.83 5.37
C ALA A 320 25.29 -40.41 5.87
N ARG A 321 25.65 -40.16 7.14
CA ARG A 321 26.85 -40.75 7.75
C ARG A 321 26.75 -42.28 7.79
N LEU A 322 25.60 -42.80 8.23
CA LEU A 322 25.35 -44.24 8.29
C LEU A 322 25.35 -44.89 6.90
N ALA A 323 24.78 -44.23 5.89
CA ALA A 323 24.78 -44.71 4.51
C ALA A 323 26.21 -44.78 3.95
N LYS A 324 27.02 -43.74 4.19
CA LYS A 324 28.43 -43.71 3.75
C LYS A 324 29.26 -44.80 4.43
N GLU A 325 29.04 -45.05 5.72
CA GLU A 325 29.72 -46.12 6.45
C GLU A 325 29.37 -47.50 5.88
N LYS A 326 28.09 -47.75 5.55
CA LYS A 326 27.66 -48.99 4.88
C LYS A 326 28.26 -49.15 3.48
N GLU A 327 28.28 -48.09 2.68
CA GLU A 327 28.87 -48.13 1.34
C GLU A 327 30.38 -48.42 1.41
N GLU A 328 31.11 -47.79 2.34
CA GLU A 328 32.53 -48.06 2.53
C GLU A 328 32.81 -49.49 3.01
N GLU A 329 31.93 -50.06 3.84
CA GLU A 329 31.99 -51.47 4.28
C GLU A 329 31.76 -52.42 3.09
N GLU A 330 30.73 -52.15 2.28
CA GLU A 330 30.41 -52.94 1.09
C GLU A 330 31.55 -52.89 0.05
N VAL A 331 32.11 -51.72 -0.23
CA VAL A 331 33.27 -51.56 -1.13
C VAL A 331 34.49 -52.33 -0.60
N ARG A 332 34.76 -52.28 0.71
CA ARG A 332 35.85 -53.06 1.33
C ARG A 332 35.62 -54.57 1.16
N GLN A 333 34.40 -55.05 1.37
CA GLN A 333 34.07 -56.46 1.18
C GLN A 333 34.21 -56.89 -0.28
N GLN A 334 33.72 -56.09 -1.24
CA GLN A 334 33.87 -56.37 -2.66
C GLN A 334 35.34 -56.39 -3.10
N ALA A 335 36.16 -55.45 -2.61
CA ALA A 335 37.59 -55.43 -2.91
C ALA A 335 38.32 -56.68 -2.40
N LEU A 336 37.94 -57.18 -1.22
CA LEU A 336 38.48 -58.43 -0.67
C LEU A 336 38.09 -59.65 -1.51
N LEU A 337 36.84 -59.74 -1.96
CA LEU A 337 36.38 -60.82 -2.84
C LEU A 337 37.08 -60.77 -4.20
N ALA A 338 37.19 -59.59 -4.81
CA ALA A 338 37.89 -59.40 -6.08
C ALA A 338 39.38 -59.77 -6.00
N LYS A 339 40.05 -59.49 -4.87
CA LYS A 339 41.44 -59.90 -4.65
C LYS A 339 41.58 -61.43 -4.60
N LYS A 340 40.69 -62.11 -3.87
CA LYS A 340 40.67 -63.59 -3.79
C LYS A 340 40.47 -64.21 -5.18
N GLU A 341 39.53 -63.69 -5.97
CA GLU A 341 39.25 -64.18 -7.33
C GLU A 341 40.47 -64.00 -8.26
N LYS A 342 41.10 -62.82 -8.25
CA LYS A 342 42.32 -62.55 -9.05
C LYS A 342 43.46 -63.50 -8.69
N ASP A 343 43.62 -63.84 -7.41
CA ASP A 343 44.67 -64.77 -6.97
C ASP A 343 44.40 -66.22 -7.44
N ILE A 344 43.13 -66.63 -7.53
CA ILE A 344 42.73 -67.94 -8.09
C ILE A 344 43.02 -67.98 -9.60
N GLN A 345 42.61 -66.95 -10.34
CA GLN A 345 42.82 -66.87 -11.79
C GLN A 345 44.31 -66.86 -12.17
N LYS A 346 45.15 -66.12 -11.44
CA LYS A 346 46.61 -66.13 -11.64
C LYS A 346 47.22 -67.52 -11.46
N LYS A 347 46.77 -68.26 -10.44
CA LYS A 347 47.23 -69.64 -10.21
C LYS A 347 46.80 -70.58 -11.34
N ALA A 348 45.58 -70.42 -11.86
CA ALA A 348 45.08 -71.21 -12.99
C ALA A 348 45.85 -70.92 -14.29
N ILE A 349 46.04 -69.64 -14.63
CA ILE A 349 46.78 -69.23 -15.84
C ILE A 349 48.23 -69.75 -15.78
N LYS A 350 48.89 -69.67 -14.63
CA LYS A 350 50.25 -70.19 -14.46
C LYS A 350 50.35 -71.69 -14.75
N LYS A 351 49.35 -72.48 -14.31
CA LYS A 351 49.28 -73.92 -14.58
C LYS A 351 49.13 -74.21 -16.08
N GLU A 352 48.24 -73.50 -16.76
CA GLU A 352 47.98 -73.72 -18.19
C GLU A 352 49.15 -73.26 -19.08
N ARG A 353 49.81 -72.14 -18.77
CA ARG A 353 51.06 -71.74 -19.45
C ARG A 353 52.14 -72.81 -19.33
N GLN A 354 52.29 -73.41 -18.14
CA GLN A 354 53.26 -74.48 -17.94
C GLN A 354 52.90 -75.74 -18.74
N LYS A 355 51.61 -76.07 -18.83
CA LYS A 355 51.13 -77.20 -19.63
C LYS A 355 51.42 -76.99 -21.12
N LEU A 356 51.21 -75.78 -21.64
CA LEU A 356 51.52 -75.42 -23.04
C LEU A 356 53.00 -75.62 -23.36
N ARG A 357 53.89 -75.05 -22.52
CA ARG A 357 55.34 -75.21 -22.65
C ARG A 357 55.78 -76.68 -22.65
N ASN A 358 55.22 -77.49 -21.75
CA ASN A 358 55.55 -78.91 -21.64
C ASN A 358 55.10 -79.70 -22.88
N SER A 359 53.91 -79.43 -23.41
CA SER A 359 53.38 -80.08 -24.63
C SER A 359 54.25 -79.76 -25.85
N CYS A 360 54.60 -78.49 -26.06
CA CYS A 360 55.47 -78.09 -27.17
C CYS A 360 56.89 -78.67 -27.05
N LYS A 361 57.44 -78.75 -25.84
CA LYS A 361 58.75 -79.37 -25.58
C LYS A 361 58.75 -80.87 -25.90
N THR A 362 57.68 -81.59 -25.58
CA THR A 362 57.53 -83.03 -25.82
C THR A 362 57.62 -83.37 -27.31
N TRP A 363 57.19 -82.45 -28.18
CA TRP A 363 57.23 -82.61 -29.63
C TRP A 363 58.42 -81.91 -30.31
N ASN A 364 59.47 -81.62 -29.53
CA ASN A 364 60.68 -80.92 -29.97
C ASN A 364 60.38 -79.58 -30.67
N HIS A 365 59.35 -78.85 -30.22
CA HIS A 365 58.89 -77.60 -30.83
C HIS A 365 58.57 -77.73 -32.33
N PHE A 366 58.12 -78.92 -32.76
CA PHE A 366 57.60 -79.21 -34.10
C PHE A 366 58.56 -78.97 -35.28
N SER A 367 59.87 -78.83 -35.01
CA SER A 367 60.91 -78.73 -36.02
C SER A 367 62.19 -79.41 -35.56
N ASP A 368 62.94 -79.99 -36.50
CA ASP A 368 64.28 -80.55 -36.24
C ASP A 368 65.40 -79.54 -36.60
N ASN A 369 65.04 -78.39 -37.19
CA ASN A 369 65.95 -77.29 -37.51
C ASN A 369 66.10 -76.33 -36.31
N GLU A 370 67.33 -76.09 -35.89
CA GLU A 370 67.68 -75.20 -34.77
C GLU A 370 67.03 -73.81 -34.87
N ALA A 371 67.08 -73.19 -36.05
CA ALA A 371 66.58 -71.83 -36.24
C ALA A 371 65.04 -71.76 -36.13
N GLU A 372 64.33 -72.80 -36.56
CA GLU A 372 62.87 -72.86 -36.50
C GLU A 372 62.36 -73.19 -35.09
N ARG A 373 63.08 -74.06 -34.36
CA ARG A 373 62.74 -74.34 -32.96
C ARG A 373 62.84 -73.11 -32.07
N VAL A 374 63.88 -72.29 -32.26
CA VAL A 374 64.04 -71.03 -31.51
C VAL A 374 62.89 -70.07 -31.79
N LYS A 375 62.51 -69.90 -33.06
CA LYS A 375 61.33 -69.09 -33.43
C LYS A 375 60.05 -69.63 -32.79
N MET A 376 59.83 -70.94 -32.84
CA MET A 376 58.64 -71.55 -32.24
C MET A 376 58.61 -71.39 -30.72
N MET A 377 59.75 -71.44 -30.04
CA MET A 377 59.83 -71.15 -28.60
C MET A 377 59.43 -69.69 -28.29
N GLU A 378 59.89 -68.73 -29.08
CA GLU A 378 59.50 -67.33 -28.93
C GLU A 378 57.99 -67.14 -29.15
N GLU A 379 57.42 -67.79 -30.16
CA GLU A 379 55.97 -67.74 -30.42
C GLU A 379 55.15 -68.41 -29.30
N VAL A 380 55.63 -69.52 -28.72
CA VAL A 380 54.97 -70.18 -27.58
C VAL A 380 54.99 -69.30 -26.32
N GLU A 381 56.08 -68.57 -26.07
CA GLU A 381 56.13 -67.60 -24.97
C GLU A 381 55.20 -66.40 -25.22
N LYS A 382 55.12 -65.89 -26.46
CA LYS A 382 54.13 -64.86 -26.83
C LYS A 382 52.70 -65.35 -26.60
N LEU A 383 52.38 -66.58 -26.96
CA LEU A 383 51.08 -67.19 -26.68
C LEU A 383 50.82 -67.33 -25.19
N CYS A 384 51.81 -67.76 -24.41
CA CYS A 384 51.69 -67.82 -22.95
C CYS A 384 51.33 -66.45 -22.39
N ASP A 385 51.96 -65.38 -22.85
CA ASP A 385 51.74 -64.04 -22.32
C ASP A 385 50.42 -63.40 -22.77
N ARG A 386 49.96 -63.69 -23.99
CA ARG A 386 48.80 -63.04 -24.60
C ARG A 386 47.48 -63.78 -24.41
N LEU A 387 47.50 -65.11 -24.33
CA LEU A 387 46.26 -65.89 -24.23
C LEU A 387 45.65 -65.84 -22.82
N GLU A 388 44.33 -65.68 -22.78
CA GLU A 388 43.54 -65.77 -21.56
C GLU A 388 43.37 -67.24 -21.12
N LEU A 389 42.92 -67.44 -19.87
CA LEU A 389 42.79 -68.77 -19.26
C LEU A 389 41.99 -69.75 -20.13
N ALA A 390 40.84 -69.32 -20.65
CA ALA A 390 39.96 -70.17 -21.46
C ALA A 390 40.62 -70.60 -22.78
N SER A 391 41.31 -69.67 -23.45
CA SER A 391 42.01 -69.96 -24.71
C SER A 391 43.23 -70.86 -24.49
N LEU A 392 43.98 -70.66 -23.40
CA LEU A 392 45.08 -71.55 -23.00
C LEU A 392 44.58 -72.97 -22.72
N GLN A 393 43.43 -73.11 -22.04
CA GLN A 393 42.83 -74.41 -21.76
C GLN A 393 42.43 -75.14 -23.06
N CYS A 394 41.74 -74.43 -23.96
CA CYS A 394 41.31 -74.97 -25.25
C CYS A 394 42.50 -75.42 -26.11
N LEU A 395 43.54 -74.59 -26.20
CA LEU A 395 44.77 -74.93 -26.93
C LEU A 395 45.49 -76.13 -26.30
N ASN A 396 45.63 -76.15 -24.98
CA ASN A 396 46.25 -77.27 -24.28
C ASN A 396 45.48 -78.58 -24.44
N GLU A 397 44.15 -78.53 -24.40
CA GLU A 397 43.30 -79.70 -24.63
C GLU A 397 43.57 -80.27 -26.02
N THR A 398 43.52 -79.41 -27.06
CA THR A 398 43.83 -79.77 -28.46
C THR A 398 45.23 -80.38 -28.60
N LEU A 399 46.24 -79.78 -27.95
CA LEU A 399 47.62 -80.30 -27.97
C LEU A 399 47.75 -81.65 -27.28
N THR A 400 46.89 -81.98 -26.30
CA THR A 400 46.94 -83.27 -25.60
C THR A 400 46.11 -84.37 -26.27
N SER A 401 45.05 -84.02 -26.99
CA SER A 401 44.12 -84.99 -27.59
C SER A 401 44.41 -85.34 -29.05
N SER A 402 45.37 -84.67 -29.68
CA SER A 402 45.58 -84.74 -31.13
C SER A 402 46.99 -85.21 -31.50
N THR A 403 47.19 -85.57 -32.77
CA THR A 403 48.50 -85.97 -33.30
C THR A 403 49.44 -84.76 -33.44
N LYS A 404 50.75 -85.01 -33.53
CA LYS A 404 51.79 -83.96 -33.65
C LYS A 404 51.45 -82.93 -34.75
N GLU A 405 50.94 -83.37 -35.90
CA GLU A 405 50.65 -82.46 -37.02
C GLU A 405 49.38 -81.63 -36.80
N VAL A 406 48.35 -82.19 -36.17
CA VAL A 406 47.11 -81.46 -35.84
C VAL A 406 47.38 -80.45 -34.71
N GLY A 407 48.19 -80.84 -33.72
CA GLY A 407 48.63 -79.94 -32.66
C GLY A 407 49.51 -78.80 -33.17
N LYS A 408 50.39 -79.07 -34.16
CA LYS A 408 51.19 -78.05 -34.85
C LYS A 408 50.30 -77.03 -35.55
N ALA A 409 49.34 -77.49 -36.35
CA ALA A 409 48.42 -76.61 -37.08
C ALA A 409 47.56 -75.75 -36.13
N ALA A 410 47.10 -76.32 -35.00
CA ALA A 410 46.35 -75.58 -33.99
C ALA A 410 47.20 -74.49 -33.32
N LEU A 411 48.47 -74.77 -33.03
CA LEU A 411 49.40 -73.81 -32.46
C LEU A 411 49.74 -72.69 -33.46
N GLU A 412 50.07 -73.03 -34.70
CA GLU A 412 50.36 -72.06 -35.77
C GLU A 412 49.17 -71.14 -36.05
N LYS A 413 47.94 -71.70 -36.04
CA LYS A 413 46.71 -70.90 -36.15
C LYS A 413 46.58 -69.90 -34.99
N GLN A 414 46.83 -70.32 -33.75
CA GLN A 414 46.80 -69.41 -32.60
C GLN A 414 47.90 -68.34 -32.68
N ILE A 415 49.08 -68.71 -33.18
CA ILE A 415 50.19 -67.76 -33.41
C ILE A 415 49.78 -66.70 -34.44
N GLU A 416 49.16 -67.12 -35.55
CA GLU A 416 48.70 -66.22 -36.59
C GLU A 416 47.59 -65.27 -36.08
N GLU A 417 46.62 -65.80 -35.33
CA GLU A 417 45.56 -65.01 -34.70
C GLU A 417 46.12 -63.97 -33.71
N ILE A 418 47.08 -64.35 -32.87
CA ILE A 418 47.73 -63.42 -31.93
C ILE A 418 48.58 -62.38 -32.67
N ASN A 419 49.31 -62.76 -33.72
CA ASN A 419 50.11 -61.82 -34.49
C ASN A 419 49.22 -60.82 -35.27
N GLU A 420 48.08 -61.27 -35.78
CA GLU A 420 47.06 -60.39 -36.37
C GLU A 420 46.47 -59.44 -35.32
N GLN A 421 46.19 -59.95 -34.12
CA GLN A 421 45.68 -59.13 -33.01
C GLN A 421 46.70 -58.06 -32.57
N ILE A 422 47.99 -58.42 -32.46
CA ILE A 422 49.07 -57.49 -32.16
C ILE A 422 49.19 -56.42 -33.26
N ARG A 423 49.06 -56.80 -34.53
CA ARG A 423 49.09 -55.86 -35.65
C ARG A 423 47.94 -54.85 -35.56
N LYS A 424 46.72 -55.33 -35.28
CA LYS A 424 45.55 -54.47 -35.06
C LYS A 424 45.70 -53.55 -33.85
N GLU A 425 46.18 -54.06 -32.70
CA GLU A 425 46.45 -53.24 -31.51
C GLU A 425 47.48 -52.15 -31.80
N LYS A 426 48.52 -52.46 -32.59
CA LYS A 426 49.54 -51.49 -32.99
C LYS A 426 48.97 -50.43 -33.92
N GLU A 427 48.18 -50.82 -34.92
CA GLU A 427 47.48 -49.89 -35.82
C GLU A 427 46.48 -49.00 -35.06
N GLU A 428 45.73 -49.56 -34.10
CA GLU A 428 44.83 -48.81 -33.24
C GLU A 428 45.56 -47.88 -32.27
N ALA A 429 46.69 -48.30 -31.71
CA ALA A 429 47.52 -47.46 -30.84
C ALA A 429 48.15 -46.31 -31.63
N GLU A 430 48.66 -46.57 -32.84
CA GLU A 430 49.16 -45.55 -33.76
C GLU A 430 48.02 -44.61 -34.21
N ALA A 431 46.82 -45.12 -34.45
CA ALA A 431 45.64 -44.31 -34.76
C ALA A 431 45.17 -43.47 -33.57
N ARG A 432 45.19 -44.01 -32.34
CA ARG A 432 44.89 -43.27 -31.09
C ARG A 432 45.96 -42.22 -30.81
N MET A 433 47.23 -42.49 -31.07
CA MET A 433 48.32 -41.52 -30.95
C MET A 433 48.21 -40.42 -32.02
N ARG A 434 47.81 -40.75 -33.26
CA ARG A 434 47.42 -39.79 -34.31
C ARG A 434 46.18 -38.98 -33.97
N GLN A 435 45.18 -39.57 -33.30
CA GLN A 435 44.00 -38.85 -32.81
C GLN A 435 44.34 -37.96 -31.61
N ALA A 436 45.24 -38.38 -30.72
CA ALA A 436 45.71 -37.58 -29.60
C ALA A 436 46.55 -36.37 -30.06
N SER A 437 47.37 -36.52 -31.10
CA SER A 437 48.09 -35.41 -31.74
C SER A 437 47.16 -34.47 -32.51
N LYS A 438 46.15 -35.01 -33.24
CA LYS A 438 45.08 -34.18 -33.83
C LYS A 438 44.20 -33.48 -32.80
N ASN A 439 43.96 -34.07 -31.63
CA ASN A 439 43.23 -33.43 -30.53
C ASN A 439 44.10 -32.42 -29.78
N ALA A 440 45.42 -32.58 -29.72
CA ALA A 440 46.33 -31.57 -29.16
C ALA A 440 46.41 -30.32 -30.06
N GLU A 441 46.30 -30.45 -31.38
CA GLU A 441 46.22 -29.31 -32.32
C GLU A 441 44.81 -28.72 -32.49
N LYS A 442 43.77 -29.38 -31.95
CA LYS A 442 42.38 -28.88 -31.90
C LYS A 442 41.92 -28.46 -30.51
N SER A 443 42.87 -28.29 -29.58
CA SER A 443 42.68 -27.82 -28.20
C SER A 443 43.38 -26.48 -27.91
N THR A 444 43.46 -25.58 -28.90
CA THR A 444 43.52 -24.12 -28.68
C THR A 444 42.17 -23.45 -28.95
N GLY A 445 41.08 -24.21 -28.84
CA GLY A 445 39.72 -23.72 -28.99
C GLY A 445 38.77 -24.37 -27.98
N GLY A 446 38.56 -23.70 -26.84
CA GLY A 446 37.29 -23.80 -26.12
C GLY A 446 37.23 -24.72 -24.90
N SER A 447 37.62 -24.19 -23.74
CA SER A 447 36.82 -24.32 -22.51
C SER A 447 37.20 -23.24 -21.50
N GLY A 448 36.56 -22.08 -21.65
CA GLY A 448 36.60 -20.96 -20.71
C GLY A 448 35.19 -20.58 -20.31
N ASN A 449 34.66 -21.28 -19.30
CA ASN A 449 33.34 -21.00 -18.75
C ASN A 449 33.38 -19.69 -17.95
N GLY A 450 32.67 -18.64 -18.41
CA GLY A 450 32.17 -17.57 -17.54
C GLY A 450 32.66 -16.12 -17.72
N SER A 451 33.60 -15.81 -18.62
CA SER A 451 33.99 -14.40 -18.90
C SER A 451 33.18 -13.82 -20.06
N LYS A 452 31.87 -13.64 -19.90
CA LYS A 452 31.02 -12.99 -20.91
C LYS A 452 31.33 -11.49 -20.99
N ASN A 453 32.02 -11.12 -22.07
CA ASN A 453 32.23 -9.81 -22.70
C ASN A 453 31.79 -8.58 -21.90
N TRP A 454 32.75 -7.84 -21.33
CA TRP A 454 32.54 -6.46 -20.88
C TRP A 454 32.78 -5.54 -22.07
N SER A 455 31.77 -4.84 -22.56
CA SER A 455 31.94 -3.82 -23.60
C SER A 455 32.66 -2.59 -23.03
N GLU A 456 33.26 -1.78 -23.89
CA GLU A 456 33.90 -0.52 -23.47
C GLU A 456 32.89 0.41 -22.76
N ASP A 457 31.65 0.44 -23.25
CA ASP A 457 30.55 1.20 -22.63
C ASP A 457 30.18 0.66 -21.23
N ASP A 458 30.19 -0.66 -21.03
CA ASP A 458 29.97 -1.28 -19.71
C ASP A 458 31.11 -0.94 -18.73
N LEU A 459 32.35 -0.86 -19.22
CA LEU A 459 33.50 -0.47 -18.40
C LEU A 459 33.41 0.98 -17.95
N GLN A 460 33.02 1.89 -18.84
CA GLN A 460 32.79 3.30 -18.49
C GLN A 460 31.63 3.45 -17.50
N LEU A 461 30.55 2.73 -17.71
CA LEU A 461 29.40 2.74 -16.81
C LEU A 461 29.76 2.20 -15.42
N LEU A 462 30.59 1.15 -15.35
CA LEU A 462 31.14 0.63 -14.11
C LEU A 462 32.02 1.66 -13.39
N ILE A 463 32.94 2.31 -14.10
CA ILE A 463 33.83 3.35 -13.53
C ILE A 463 32.99 4.52 -12.98
N LYS A 464 32.01 4.99 -13.77
CA LYS A 464 31.08 6.05 -13.36
C LYS A 464 30.26 5.65 -12.13
N ALA A 465 29.72 4.43 -12.10
CA ALA A 465 28.95 3.92 -10.98
C ALA A 465 29.79 3.75 -9.71
N VAL A 466 31.04 3.28 -9.81
CA VAL A 466 31.97 3.15 -8.68
C VAL A 466 32.30 4.51 -8.05
N ASN A 467 32.42 5.57 -8.87
CA ASN A 467 32.62 6.95 -8.42
C ASN A 467 31.34 7.58 -7.84
N LEU A 468 30.20 7.31 -8.45
CA LEU A 468 28.88 7.79 -8.00
C LEU A 468 28.49 7.17 -6.65
N PHE A 469 28.93 5.94 -6.39
CA PHE A 469 28.68 5.20 -5.15
C PHE A 469 30.01 4.83 -4.45
N PRO A 470 30.61 5.74 -3.65
CA PRO A 470 31.91 5.54 -3.00
C PRO A 470 31.90 4.49 -1.88
N ALA A 471 33.09 4.14 -1.37
CA ALA A 471 33.23 3.17 -0.29
C ALA A 471 32.57 3.68 1.00
N GLY A 472 31.67 2.89 1.59
CA GLY A 472 30.88 3.25 2.78
C GLY A 472 29.36 3.11 2.60
N THR A 473 28.88 3.00 1.36
CA THR A 473 27.47 2.70 1.06
C THR A 473 27.15 1.23 1.38
N ASN A 474 26.14 0.96 2.22
CA ASN A 474 25.67 -0.40 2.48
C ASN A 474 25.16 -1.06 1.18
N SER A 475 25.50 -2.33 0.94
CA SER A 475 25.18 -3.04 -0.31
C SER A 475 25.70 -2.35 -1.59
N ARG A 476 26.83 -1.62 -1.50
CA ARG A 476 27.47 -0.89 -2.61
C ARG A 476 27.45 -1.65 -3.94
N TRP A 477 27.84 -2.92 -3.92
CA TRP A 477 27.99 -3.72 -5.13
C TRP A 477 26.67 -4.19 -5.75
N GLU A 478 25.62 -4.32 -4.94
CA GLU A 478 24.25 -4.59 -5.43
C GLU A 478 23.67 -3.35 -6.10
N VAL A 479 23.89 -2.16 -5.51
CA VAL A 479 23.47 -0.88 -6.07
C VAL A 479 24.18 -0.60 -7.40
N ILE A 480 25.50 -0.83 -7.46
CA ILE A 480 26.27 -0.67 -8.70
C ILE A 480 25.80 -1.66 -9.76
N ALA A 481 25.57 -2.93 -9.41
CA ALA A 481 25.05 -3.93 -10.36
C ALA A 481 23.67 -3.54 -10.91
N ASN A 482 22.75 -3.06 -10.06
CA ASN A 482 21.44 -2.59 -10.50
C ASN A 482 21.55 -1.36 -11.39
N TYR A 483 22.38 -0.38 -11.03
CA TYR A 483 22.64 0.80 -11.85
C TYR A 483 23.18 0.40 -13.23
N MET A 484 24.14 -0.52 -13.28
CA MET A 484 24.67 -1.05 -14.53
C MET A 484 23.61 -1.78 -15.36
N ASN A 485 22.75 -2.59 -14.73
CA ASN A 485 21.69 -3.33 -15.45
C ASN A 485 20.60 -2.43 -16.03
N ILE A 486 20.39 -1.24 -15.47
CA ILE A 486 19.41 -0.26 -15.96
C ILE A 486 19.99 0.56 -17.12
N HIS A 487 21.29 0.88 -17.06
CA HIS A 487 21.93 1.83 -17.97
C HIS A 487 22.84 1.17 -19.02
N SER A 488 23.07 -0.14 -18.94
CA SER A 488 23.86 -0.88 -19.93
C SER A 488 23.02 -1.17 -21.18
N SER A 489 23.59 -0.88 -22.35
CA SER A 489 23.06 -1.25 -23.67
C SER A 489 23.45 -2.67 -24.11
N SER A 490 24.28 -3.38 -23.32
CA SER A 490 24.83 -4.69 -23.69
C SER A 490 23.83 -5.85 -23.62
N GLY A 491 22.68 -5.65 -22.96
CA GLY A 491 21.67 -6.68 -22.72
C GLY A 491 22.09 -7.79 -21.75
N VAL A 492 23.30 -7.72 -21.18
CA VAL A 492 23.84 -8.73 -20.25
C VAL A 492 23.57 -8.32 -18.81
N LYS A 493 22.75 -9.10 -18.09
CA LYS A 493 22.52 -8.89 -16.65
C LYS A 493 23.77 -9.22 -15.84
N ARG A 494 24.28 -8.26 -15.08
CA ARG A 494 25.44 -8.38 -14.19
C ARG A 494 25.01 -8.56 -12.74
N THR A 495 25.65 -9.48 -12.02
CA THR A 495 25.45 -9.66 -10.58
C THR A 495 26.46 -8.84 -9.77
N ALA A 496 26.18 -8.61 -8.49
CA ALA A 496 27.13 -7.94 -7.59
C ALA A 496 28.51 -8.64 -7.58
N LYS A 497 28.53 -9.98 -7.70
CA LYS A 497 29.77 -10.77 -7.75
C LYS A 497 30.60 -10.49 -9.01
N ASP A 498 29.94 -10.32 -10.16
CA ASP A 498 30.60 -10.01 -11.44
C ASP A 498 31.20 -8.60 -11.42
N VAL A 499 30.43 -7.63 -10.91
CA VAL A 499 30.82 -6.22 -10.76
C VAL A 499 32.00 -6.07 -9.81
N ILE A 500 31.98 -6.75 -8.66
CA ILE A 500 33.12 -6.78 -7.72
C ILE A 500 34.36 -7.36 -8.38
N GLY A 501 34.20 -8.50 -9.07
CA GLY A 501 35.29 -9.20 -9.74
C GLY A 501 35.96 -8.29 -10.79
N LYS A 502 35.17 -7.61 -11.61
CA LYS A 502 35.69 -6.72 -12.64
C LYS A 502 36.27 -5.43 -12.07
N ALA A 503 35.64 -4.81 -11.07
CA ALA A 503 36.18 -3.62 -10.41
C ALA A 503 37.54 -3.89 -9.75
N LYS A 504 37.69 -5.04 -9.08
CA LYS A 504 38.99 -5.47 -8.52
C LYS A 504 40.03 -5.77 -9.61
N SER A 505 39.61 -6.35 -10.73
CA SER A 505 40.49 -6.58 -11.89
C SER A 505 40.98 -5.25 -12.50
N LEU A 506 40.10 -4.25 -12.61
CA LEU A 506 40.47 -2.91 -13.09
C LEU A 506 41.38 -2.20 -12.09
N GLN A 507 41.16 -2.39 -10.79
CA GLN A 507 42.01 -1.79 -9.75
C GLN A 507 43.47 -2.29 -9.83
N LYS A 508 43.70 -3.53 -10.27
CA LYS A 508 45.03 -4.15 -10.46
C LYS A 508 45.80 -3.69 -11.70
N LEU A 509 45.18 -2.96 -12.63
CA LEU A 509 45.87 -2.38 -13.78
C LEU A 509 46.60 -1.08 -13.37
N ASP A 510 47.80 -0.90 -13.91
CA ASP A 510 48.69 0.26 -13.69
C ASP A 510 47.93 1.58 -13.97
N PRO A 511 48.09 2.66 -13.17
CA PRO A 511 47.34 3.92 -13.37
C PRO A 511 47.46 4.47 -14.80
N HIS A 512 48.62 4.33 -15.43
CA HIS A 512 48.88 4.77 -16.80
C HIS A 512 48.02 4.05 -17.86
N GLN A 513 47.67 2.77 -17.61
CA GLN A 513 46.82 1.98 -18.50
C GLN A 513 45.34 2.34 -18.37
N LYS A 514 44.90 2.86 -17.21
CA LYS A 514 43.53 3.36 -16.99
C LYS A 514 43.29 4.66 -17.77
N ASP A 515 44.30 5.52 -17.82
CA ASP A 515 44.26 6.77 -18.58
C ASP A 515 44.28 6.53 -20.09
N ASP A 516 45.02 5.53 -20.56
CA ASP A 516 45.06 5.14 -21.98
C ASP A 516 43.72 4.57 -22.48
N ILE A 517 42.98 3.85 -21.62
CA ILE A 517 41.64 3.34 -21.93
C ILE A 517 40.63 4.50 -22.03
N ASN A 518 40.66 5.43 -21.07
CA ASN A 518 39.83 6.64 -21.11
C ASN A 518 40.14 7.53 -22.32
N LYS A 519 41.42 7.65 -22.71
CA LYS A 519 41.86 8.44 -23.85
C LYS A 519 41.42 7.84 -25.20
N LYS A 520 41.60 6.53 -25.38
CA LYS A 520 41.16 5.82 -26.61
C LYS A 520 39.65 5.89 -26.81
N ALA A 521 38.87 5.93 -25.74
CA ALA A 521 37.43 6.06 -25.82
C ALA A 521 36.96 7.50 -26.12
N PHE A 522 37.66 8.51 -25.59
CA PHE A 522 37.41 9.93 -25.90
C PHE A 522 37.68 10.24 -27.39
N ASP A 523 38.73 9.66 -27.96
CA ASP A 523 39.06 9.82 -29.37
C ASP A 523 38.03 9.15 -30.29
N LYS A 524 37.38 8.06 -29.84
CA LYS A 524 36.29 7.41 -30.58
C LYS A 524 35.00 8.25 -30.60
N PHE A 525 34.66 8.89 -29.46
CA PHE A 525 33.50 9.79 -29.36
C PHE A 525 33.64 11.06 -30.23
N LYS A 526 34.84 11.64 -30.31
CA LYS A 526 35.12 12.78 -31.21
C LYS A 526 34.97 12.42 -32.70
N LYS A 527 35.22 11.16 -33.06
CA LYS A 527 35.19 10.69 -34.45
C LYS A 527 33.77 10.42 -34.96
N GLU A 528 32.82 10.15 -34.07
CA GLU A 528 31.43 9.82 -34.42
C GLU A 528 30.48 11.04 -34.45
N HIS A 529 30.86 12.21 -33.90
CA HIS A 529 29.99 13.40 -33.82
C HIS A 529 30.57 14.71 -34.40
N GLY A 530 31.50 14.63 -35.34
CA GLY A 530 32.13 15.81 -35.93
C GLY A 530 31.70 16.15 -37.36
N VAL A 531 30.51 16.76 -37.57
CA VAL A 531 30.23 17.65 -38.72
C VAL A 531 29.18 18.70 -38.34
N VAL A 532 29.55 19.98 -38.47
CA VAL A 532 28.64 21.15 -38.47
C VAL A 532 28.63 21.72 -39.89
N PRO A 533 27.48 22.13 -40.44
CA PRO A 533 27.46 23.16 -41.47
C PRO A 533 26.82 24.46 -40.97
N GLN A 534 27.48 25.54 -41.33
CA GLN A 534 27.14 26.95 -41.16
C GLN A 534 26.38 27.42 -42.42
N ALA A 535 25.33 28.24 -42.28
CA ALA A 535 24.76 29.02 -43.38
C ALA A 535 23.97 30.24 -42.86
N ASP A 536 24.16 31.34 -43.57
CA ASP A 536 23.77 32.72 -43.28
C ASP A 536 22.32 33.10 -43.69
N ASN A 537 21.83 34.16 -43.04
CA ASN A 537 20.91 35.24 -43.49
C ASN A 537 19.61 34.92 -44.26
N ALA A 538 18.46 35.18 -43.62
CA ALA A 538 17.32 35.93 -44.20
C ALA A 538 16.28 36.33 -43.13
N THR A 539 15.85 37.60 -43.16
CA THR A 539 14.62 38.18 -42.55
C THR A 539 13.91 38.98 -43.66
N PRO A 540 12.61 39.39 -43.59
CA PRO A 540 11.46 39.01 -42.74
C PRO A 540 10.14 38.80 -43.54
N SER A 541 9.05 38.30 -42.94
CA SER A 541 7.68 38.84 -43.15
C SER A 541 6.65 38.22 -42.18
N GLU A 542 5.72 39.08 -41.76
CA GLU A 542 4.68 38.94 -40.76
C GLU A 542 3.56 37.96 -41.15
N ARG A 543 2.89 37.33 -40.16
CA ARG A 543 1.42 37.46 -39.89
C ARG A 543 0.91 36.48 -38.80
N PHE A 544 0.58 37.05 -37.63
CA PHE A 544 -0.61 36.86 -36.78
C PHE A 544 -0.91 35.51 -36.03
N GLU A 545 -1.15 35.69 -34.71
CA GLU A 545 -1.81 34.87 -33.65
C GLU A 545 -1.03 33.76 -32.90
N GLY A 546 -0.97 33.88 -31.55
CA GLY A 546 -0.44 32.87 -30.59
C GLY A 546 -1.56 32.03 -29.92
N PRO A 547 -1.40 31.46 -28.70
CA PRO A 547 -0.19 31.27 -27.87
C PRO A 547 -0.03 29.84 -27.26
N CYS A 548 1.07 29.65 -26.51
CA CYS A 548 1.27 28.74 -25.36
C CYS A 548 2.21 27.53 -25.55
N THR A 549 3.41 27.62 -24.98
CA THR A 549 3.94 26.71 -23.94
C THR A 549 5.35 27.15 -23.49
N ASP A 550 5.41 27.92 -22.41
CA ASP A 550 6.67 28.32 -21.77
C ASP A 550 7.17 27.17 -20.86
N PHE A 551 8.14 26.39 -21.32
CA PHE A 551 9.00 25.59 -20.45
C PHE A 551 10.43 26.14 -20.56
N THR A 552 10.73 27.18 -19.79
CA THR A 552 12.10 27.65 -19.58
C THR A 552 12.70 26.93 -18.37
N PRO A 553 13.72 26.07 -18.54
CA PRO A 553 14.39 25.39 -17.42
C PRO A 553 15.01 26.39 -16.43
N TRP A 554 15.00 26.07 -15.12
CA TRP A 554 15.63 26.93 -14.09
C TRP A 554 17.15 26.94 -14.26
N THR A 555 17.73 28.13 -14.40
CA THR A 555 19.19 28.27 -14.39
C THR A 555 19.74 28.23 -12.97
N THR A 556 21.04 27.95 -12.84
CA THR A 556 21.73 27.93 -11.53
C THR A 556 21.67 29.29 -10.83
N GLU A 557 21.67 30.38 -11.60
CA GLU A 557 21.60 31.76 -11.09
C GLU A 557 20.21 32.10 -10.56
N GLU A 558 19.14 31.79 -11.32
CA GLU A 558 17.76 31.96 -10.88
C GLU A 558 17.44 31.14 -9.62
N GLN A 559 17.94 29.90 -9.56
CA GLN A 559 17.78 29.02 -8.40
C GLN A 559 18.47 29.60 -7.16
N LYS A 560 19.67 30.18 -7.31
CA LYS A 560 20.39 30.84 -6.20
C LYS A 560 19.64 32.07 -5.69
N LEU A 561 19.08 32.88 -6.60
CA LEU A 561 18.26 34.04 -6.25
C LEU A 561 16.98 33.63 -5.52
N LEU A 562 16.30 32.56 -5.97
CA LEU A 562 15.12 32.02 -5.29
C LEU A 562 15.44 31.54 -3.87
N GLU A 563 16.54 30.82 -3.69
CA GLU A 563 16.97 30.34 -2.36
C GLU A 563 17.36 31.50 -1.43
N GLN A 564 18.01 32.53 -1.95
CA GLN A 564 18.33 33.75 -1.20
C GLN A 564 17.04 34.49 -0.80
N ALA A 565 16.10 34.69 -1.72
CA ALA A 565 14.81 35.34 -1.45
C ALA A 565 13.97 34.56 -0.43
N LEU A 566 13.98 33.22 -0.48
CA LEU A 566 13.30 32.37 0.50
C LEU A 566 13.87 32.46 1.91
N LYS A 567 15.17 32.76 2.06
CA LYS A 567 15.82 33.04 3.35
C LYS A 567 15.49 34.44 3.85
N THR A 568 15.47 35.43 2.95
CA THR A 568 15.20 36.82 3.27
C THR A 568 13.74 37.07 3.67
N TYR A 569 12.79 36.32 3.09
CA TYR A 569 11.36 36.44 3.38
C TYR A 569 10.80 35.15 4.02
N PRO A 570 10.78 35.05 5.37
CA PRO A 570 10.19 33.94 6.11
C PRO A 570 8.68 33.77 5.92
N VAL A 571 8.11 32.68 6.44
CA VAL A 571 6.69 32.31 6.28
C VAL A 571 5.72 33.38 6.80
N ASN A 572 6.12 34.17 7.80
CA ASN A 572 5.27 35.18 8.44
C ASN A 572 5.29 36.54 7.72
N THR A 573 5.99 36.67 6.60
CA THR A 573 6.06 37.92 5.84
C THR A 573 4.76 38.14 5.05
N PRO A 574 4.05 39.28 5.24
CA PRO A 574 2.91 39.64 4.39
C PRO A 574 3.35 39.75 2.92
N GLU A 575 2.53 39.24 2.00
CA GLU A 575 2.80 39.27 0.55
C GLU A 575 4.14 38.60 0.15
N ARG A 576 4.58 37.61 0.97
CA ARG A 576 5.84 36.87 0.80
C ARG A 576 6.17 36.52 -0.64
N TRP A 577 5.22 35.96 -1.37
CA TRP A 577 5.44 35.44 -2.72
C TRP A 577 5.59 36.53 -3.78
N GLU A 578 5.04 37.73 -3.56
CA GLU A 578 5.25 38.88 -4.44
C GLU A 578 6.67 39.41 -4.28
N LYS A 579 7.13 39.57 -3.03
CA LYS A 579 8.51 39.98 -2.72
C LYS A 579 9.56 38.96 -3.20
N ILE A 580 9.24 37.67 -3.17
CA ILE A 580 10.11 36.61 -3.71
C ILE A 580 10.18 36.68 -5.24
N ALA A 581 9.05 36.92 -5.93
CA ALA A 581 9.03 37.02 -7.39
C ALA A 581 9.80 38.26 -7.88
N GLU A 582 9.69 39.37 -7.16
CA GLU A 582 10.46 40.60 -7.46
C GLU A 582 11.98 40.39 -7.36
N ALA A 583 12.42 39.49 -6.46
CA ALA A 583 13.83 39.14 -6.30
C ALA A 583 14.37 38.12 -7.32
N VAL A 584 13.51 37.56 -8.18
CA VAL A 584 13.89 36.59 -9.23
C VAL A 584 13.41 37.11 -10.59
N PRO A 585 14.17 38.00 -11.25
CA PRO A 585 13.80 38.54 -12.55
C PRO A 585 13.52 37.43 -13.57
N GLY A 586 12.44 37.57 -14.34
CA GLY A 586 12.06 36.60 -15.38
C GLY A 586 11.21 35.41 -14.88
N ARG A 587 10.94 35.30 -13.57
CA ARG A 587 10.06 34.25 -13.01
C ARG A 587 8.84 34.86 -12.33
N THR A 588 7.66 34.31 -12.63
CA THR A 588 6.43 34.81 -12.01
C THR A 588 6.26 34.26 -10.59
N LYS A 589 5.38 34.90 -9.81
CA LYS A 589 4.91 34.39 -8.50
C LYS A 589 4.54 32.91 -8.56
N LYS A 590 3.88 32.47 -9.65
CA LYS A 590 3.45 31.08 -9.84
C LYS A 590 4.64 30.13 -10.03
N ASP A 591 5.67 30.54 -10.76
CA ASP A 591 6.86 29.73 -11.01
C ASP A 591 7.69 29.54 -9.74
N CYS A 592 7.89 30.61 -8.96
CA CYS A 592 8.57 30.56 -7.67
C CYS A 592 7.84 29.65 -6.68
N MET A 593 6.50 29.71 -6.62
CA MET A 593 5.69 28.83 -5.78
C MET A 593 5.77 27.36 -6.21
N LYS A 594 5.72 27.09 -7.51
CA LYS A 594 5.84 25.72 -8.05
C LYS A 594 7.20 25.13 -7.73
N ARG A 595 8.28 25.87 -7.98
CA ARG A 595 9.65 25.43 -7.69
C ARG A 595 9.89 25.20 -6.19
N TYR A 596 9.33 26.05 -5.34
CA TYR A 596 9.39 25.86 -3.89
C TYR A 596 8.71 24.55 -3.44
N LYS A 597 7.54 24.21 -4.01
CA LYS A 597 6.86 22.93 -3.70
C LYS A 597 7.74 21.73 -4.05
N GLU A 598 8.38 21.74 -5.22
CA GLU A 598 9.32 20.70 -5.65
C GLU A 598 10.51 20.55 -4.69
N LEU A 599 11.07 21.68 -4.22
CA LEU A 599 12.16 21.68 -3.22
C LEU A 599 11.72 21.11 -1.87
N VAL A 600 10.52 21.46 -1.40
CA VAL A 600 9.96 20.91 -0.15
C VAL A 600 9.77 19.40 -0.25
N GLU A 601 9.26 18.90 -1.38
CA GLU A 601 9.11 17.46 -1.63
C GLU A 601 10.47 16.74 -1.63
N MET A 602 11.48 17.29 -2.32
CA MET A 602 12.84 16.74 -2.32
C MET A 602 13.45 16.69 -0.92
N VAL A 603 13.28 17.74 -0.11
CA VAL A 603 13.79 17.78 1.28
C VAL A 603 13.05 16.77 2.16
N LYS A 604 11.72 16.64 2.00
CA LYS A 604 10.92 15.65 2.73
C LYS A 604 11.34 14.23 2.38
N ALA A 605 11.57 13.93 1.10
CA ALA A 605 12.08 12.64 0.64
C ALA A 605 13.48 12.34 1.21
N LYS A 606 14.38 13.33 1.20
CA LYS A 606 15.73 13.20 1.77
C LYS A 606 15.70 12.93 3.28
N LYS A 607 14.81 13.62 4.02
CA LYS A 607 14.65 13.44 5.47
C LYS A 607 14.04 12.07 5.81
N ALA A 608 13.03 11.63 5.06
CA ALA A 608 12.44 10.31 5.21
C ALA A 608 13.46 9.19 4.96
N ALA A 609 14.31 9.34 3.93
CA ALA A 609 15.39 8.39 3.68
C ALA A 609 16.43 8.37 4.82
N GLN A 610 16.82 9.53 5.37
CA GLN A 610 17.73 9.61 6.52
C GLN A 610 17.14 8.98 7.79
N GLU A 611 15.85 9.18 8.04
CA GLU A 611 15.14 8.62 9.19
C GLU A 611 14.98 7.10 9.09
N GLN A 612 14.74 6.57 7.89
CA GLN A 612 14.77 5.13 7.62
C GLN A 612 16.15 4.52 7.90
N VAL A 613 17.24 5.23 7.58
CA VAL A 613 18.61 4.81 7.89
C VAL A 613 18.89 4.84 9.40
N LEU A 614 18.41 5.86 10.12
CA LEU A 614 18.53 5.95 11.57
C LEU A 614 17.74 4.85 12.29
N ASN A 615 16.54 4.55 11.81
CA ASN A 615 15.72 3.46 12.36
C ASN A 615 16.31 2.08 12.06
N ALA A 616 16.88 1.88 10.87
CA ALA A 616 17.56 0.64 10.51
C ALA A 616 18.88 0.42 11.31
N SER A 617 19.56 1.49 11.71
CA SER A 617 20.75 1.39 12.58
C SER A 617 20.40 1.15 14.05
N ARG A 618 19.27 1.70 14.54
CA ARG A 618 18.72 1.40 15.87
C ARG A 618 18.19 -0.03 16.02
N ALA A 619 17.66 -0.63 14.94
CA ALA A 619 17.19 -2.01 14.96
C ALA A 619 18.30 -3.08 14.91
N LYS A 620 19.56 -2.67 14.71
CA LYS A 620 20.75 -3.55 14.67
C LYS A 620 21.60 -3.49 15.96
N LYS A 621 21.27 -2.60 16.89
CA LYS A 621 21.73 -2.63 18.28
C LYS A 621 20.62 -3.25 19.12
#